data_AF-A0A963NYQ2-F1
#
_entry.id   AF-A0A963NYQ2-F1
#
_cell.length_a   1.000
_cell.length_b   1.000
_cell.length_c   1.000
_cell.angle_alpha   90.00
_cell.angle_beta   90.00
_cell.angle_gamma   90.00
#
_symmetry.space_group_name_H-M   'P 1'
#
loop_
_entity.id
_entity.type
_entity.pdbx_description
1 polymer ?
#
loop_
_entity_poly.entity_id
_entity_poly.type
_entity_poly.pdbx_seq_one_letter_code
_entity_poly.pdbx_strand_id
1 'polypeptide(L)'
;MTGRTALLAATALGAWALMAAPMGVAQEQPDPKALEGHTPPAGTTYVPELNVLSEMKLAQPGLAPELQAMGVEPLSTDDFQRAQVIYFQRCAGCHGV
;
A
#
# COMPACT_ATOMS: atom_id res chain seq x y z
N MET A 1 -25.92 41.47 43.40
CA MET A 1 -26.12 41.26 41.95
C MET A 1 -24.81 40.78 41.31
N THR A 2 -24.40 39.52 41.51
CA THR A 2 -23.09 39.03 41.02
C THR A 2 -23.08 37.51 40.80
N GLY A 3 -24.22 36.92 40.40
CA GLY A 3 -24.40 35.45 40.37
C GLY A 3 -24.75 34.84 39.01
N ARG A 4 -24.63 35.58 37.89
CA ARG A 4 -25.07 35.10 36.56
C ARG A 4 -23.97 35.02 35.50
N THR A 5 -22.75 35.47 35.80
CA THR A 5 -21.66 35.52 34.81
C THR A 5 -20.72 34.31 34.85
N ALA A 6 -20.82 33.43 35.84
CA ALA A 6 -19.90 32.30 36.00
C ALA A 6 -20.27 31.03 35.20
N LEU A 7 -21.45 30.96 34.57
CA LEU A 7 -21.93 29.72 33.94
C LEU A 7 -21.62 29.59 32.44
N LEU A 8 -21.02 30.60 31.80
CA LEU A 8 -20.84 30.63 30.33
C LEU A 8 -19.39 30.35 29.85
N ALA A 9 -18.44 30.11 30.76
CA ALA A 9 -17.03 29.93 30.38
C ALA A 9 -16.58 28.46 30.22
N ALA A 10 -17.47 27.48 30.42
CA ALA A 10 -17.09 26.06 30.43
C ALA A 10 -17.30 25.31 29.09
N THR A 11 -17.91 25.93 28.08
CA THR A 11 -18.25 25.22 26.82
C THR A 11 -17.25 25.40 25.68
N ALA A 12 -16.26 26.29 25.80
CA ALA A 12 -15.35 26.62 24.70
C ALA A 12 -14.18 25.63 24.51
N LEU A 13 -13.85 24.81 25.52
CA LEU A 13 -12.71 23.88 25.46
C LEU A 13 -13.06 22.46 24.95
N GLY A 14 -14.36 22.12 24.86
CA GLY A 14 -14.80 20.79 24.44
C GLY A 14 -14.95 20.60 22.92
N ALA A 15 -15.09 21.69 22.16
CA ALA A 15 -15.41 21.63 20.73
C ALA A 15 -14.19 21.30 19.84
N TRP A 16 -12.97 21.53 20.30
CA TRP A 16 -11.75 21.27 19.52
C TRP A 16 -11.27 19.82 19.61
N ALA A 17 -11.67 19.07 20.63
CA ALA A 17 -11.27 17.66 20.80
C ALA A 17 -11.94 16.70 19.80
N LEU A 18 -13.05 17.11 19.17
CA LEU A 18 -13.80 16.30 18.21
C LEU A 18 -13.27 16.38 16.77
N MET A 19 -12.37 17.32 16.46
CA MET A 19 -11.82 17.52 15.10
C MET A 19 -10.50 16.77 14.86
N ALA A 20 -9.95 16.08 15.88
CA ALA A 20 -8.72 15.31 15.79
C ALA A 20 -8.97 13.80 15.59
N ALA A 21 -10.20 13.39 15.26
CA ALA A 21 -10.44 12.01 14.86
C ALA A 21 -9.74 11.78 13.51
N PRO A 22 -8.77 10.85 13.41
CA PRO A 22 -8.26 10.46 12.11
C PRO A 22 -9.45 9.94 11.32
N MET A 23 -9.76 10.59 10.18
CA MET A 23 -10.64 10.01 9.18
C MET A 23 -9.92 8.77 8.64
N GLY A 24 -10.09 7.65 9.34
CA GLY A 24 -9.63 6.36 8.89
C GLY A 24 -10.32 6.08 7.57
N VAL A 25 -9.54 6.05 6.49
CA VAL A 25 -10.00 5.46 5.24
C VAL A 25 -10.46 4.04 5.57
N ALA A 26 -11.75 3.76 5.41
CA ALA A 26 -12.25 2.40 5.57
C ALA A 26 -11.55 1.55 4.49
N GLN A 27 -10.61 0.70 4.91
CA GLN A 27 -9.98 -0.25 4.03
C GLN A 27 -10.98 -1.40 3.86
N GLU A 28 -11.52 -1.54 2.65
CA GLU A 28 -12.41 -2.64 2.32
C GLU A 28 -11.67 -3.96 2.54
N GLN A 29 -12.27 -4.86 3.32
CA GLN A 29 -11.67 -6.15 3.60
C GLN A 29 -11.75 -7.01 2.33
N PRO A 30 -10.62 -7.59 1.86
CA PRO A 30 -10.60 -8.31 0.60
C PRO A 30 -11.51 -9.54 0.63
N ASP A 31 -12.13 -9.86 -0.51
CA ASP A 31 -12.90 -11.09 -0.70
C ASP A 31 -12.02 -12.30 -0.30
N PRO A 32 -12.47 -13.17 0.63
CA PRO A 32 -11.73 -14.37 1.02
C PRO A 32 -11.28 -15.24 -0.16
N LYS A 33 -12.03 -15.28 -1.27
CA LYS A 33 -11.64 -16.01 -2.47
C LYS A 33 -10.40 -15.43 -3.15
N ALA A 34 -10.21 -14.11 -3.06
CA ALA A 34 -9.01 -13.46 -3.59
C ALA A 34 -7.73 -13.87 -2.85
N LEU A 35 -7.85 -14.46 -1.65
CA LEU A 35 -6.72 -14.90 -0.83
C LEU A 35 -6.20 -16.30 -1.22
N GLU A 36 -7.00 -17.12 -1.91
CA GLU A 36 -6.66 -18.53 -2.19
C GLU A 36 -5.43 -18.68 -3.10
N GLY A 37 -5.20 -17.75 -4.04
CA GLY A 37 -4.12 -17.85 -5.03
C GLY A 37 -2.71 -17.50 -4.55
N HIS A 38 -2.57 -16.86 -3.38
CA HIS A 38 -1.27 -16.44 -2.82
C HIS A 38 -1.07 -16.85 -1.36
N THR A 39 -2.03 -17.58 -0.78
CA THR A 39 -1.84 -18.25 0.51
C THR A 39 -0.94 -19.46 0.25
N PRO A 40 0.21 -19.64 0.93
CA PRO A 40 1.07 -20.79 0.69
C PRO A 40 0.37 -22.08 1.18
N PRO A 41 -0.09 -23.00 0.32
CA PRO A 41 -0.55 -24.30 0.77
C PRO A 41 0.64 -25.13 1.28
N ALA A 42 0.34 -26.15 2.09
CA ALA A 42 1.36 -27.04 2.61
C ALA A 42 2.14 -27.70 1.45
N GLY A 43 3.48 -27.57 1.46
CA GLY A 43 4.38 -28.22 0.50
C GLY A 43 4.69 -27.44 -0.78
N THR A 44 4.14 -26.24 -1.00
CA THR A 44 4.46 -25.41 -2.19
C THR A 44 5.54 -24.35 -1.94
N THR A 45 6.27 -24.44 -0.83
CA THR A 45 7.37 -23.51 -0.52
C THR A 45 8.63 -23.79 -1.34
N TYR A 46 8.73 -24.93 -2.03
CA TYR A 46 9.86 -25.26 -2.89
C TYR A 46 9.70 -24.65 -4.29
N VAL A 47 9.81 -23.33 -4.36
CA VAL A 47 9.82 -22.55 -5.60
C VAL A 47 11.14 -21.78 -5.72
N PRO A 48 11.65 -21.53 -6.93
CA PRO A 48 12.90 -20.80 -7.10
C PRO A 48 12.80 -19.37 -6.55
N GLU A 49 13.77 -19.00 -5.70
CA GLU A 49 14.07 -17.61 -5.37
C GLU A 49 15.18 -17.14 -6.33
N LEU A 50 14.88 -16.22 -7.25
CA LEU A 50 15.85 -15.75 -8.25
C LEU A 50 16.74 -14.63 -7.68
N ASN A 51 17.35 -14.88 -6.53
CA ASN A 51 18.14 -13.90 -5.79
C ASN A 51 19.36 -13.37 -6.57
N VAL A 52 20.06 -14.22 -7.32
CA VAL A 52 21.19 -13.77 -8.16
C VAL A 52 20.73 -12.81 -9.26
N LEU A 53 19.58 -13.08 -9.90
CA LEU A 53 19.03 -12.17 -10.92
C LEU A 53 18.52 -10.86 -10.32
N SER A 54 18.09 -10.87 -9.05
CA SER A 54 17.65 -9.66 -8.33
C SER A 54 18.75 -8.64 -8.06
N GLU A 55 20.02 -9.00 -8.23
CA GLU A 55 21.14 -8.06 -8.10
C GLU A 55 21.40 -7.26 -9.39
N MET A 56 20.79 -7.66 -10.51
CA MET A 56 20.94 -6.95 -11.78
C MET A 56 20.22 -5.60 -11.72
N LYS A 57 20.91 -4.52 -12.07
CA LYS A 57 20.28 -3.20 -12.21
C LYS A 57 19.70 -3.06 -13.61
N LEU A 58 18.45 -3.44 -13.82
CA LEU A 58 17.78 -3.21 -15.11
C LEU A 58 17.37 -1.74 -15.24
N ALA A 59 17.47 -1.19 -16.44
CA ALA A 59 16.88 0.12 -16.72
C ALA A 59 15.35 0.04 -16.60
N GLN A 60 14.75 1.09 -16.04
CA GLN A 60 13.29 1.18 -15.99
C GLN A 60 12.74 1.29 -17.42
N PRO A 61 11.77 0.45 -17.81
CA PRO A 61 11.12 0.56 -19.10
C PRO A 61 10.25 1.82 -19.15
N GLY A 62 10.04 2.35 -20.36
CA GLY A 62 9.03 3.37 -20.58
C GLY A 62 7.62 2.82 -20.31
N LEU A 63 6.68 3.72 -19.99
CA LEU A 63 5.27 3.37 -19.86
C LEU A 63 4.65 3.23 -21.25
N ALA A 64 3.88 2.16 -21.47
CA ALA A 64 3.15 1.97 -22.73
C ALA A 64 2.10 3.09 -22.92
N PRO A 65 1.93 3.63 -24.15
CA PRO A 65 0.96 4.71 -24.40
C PRO A 65 -0.46 4.36 -23.99
N GLU A 66 -0.87 3.10 -24.14
CA GLU A 66 -2.21 2.62 -23.77
C GLU A 66 -2.44 2.70 -22.26
N LEU A 67 -1.41 2.39 -21.45
CA LEU A 67 -1.47 2.50 -19.99
C LEU A 67 -1.51 3.97 -19.56
N GLN A 68 -0.74 4.84 -20.24
CA GLN A 68 -0.77 6.27 -20.00
C GLN A 68 -2.14 6.88 -20.31
N ALA A 69 -2.79 6.45 -21.40
CA ALA A 69 -4.14 6.89 -21.75
C ALA A 69 -5.20 6.45 -20.72
N MET A 70 -4.95 5.37 -19.98
CA MET A 70 -5.79 4.93 -18.85
C MET A 70 -5.45 5.65 -17.52
N GLY A 71 -4.53 6.61 -17.54
CA GLY A 71 -4.13 7.36 -16.34
C GLY A 71 -3.22 6.56 -15.40
N VAL A 72 -2.56 5.51 -15.88
CA VAL A 72 -1.51 4.82 -15.12
C VAL A 72 -0.28 5.73 -15.10
N GLU A 73 0.29 5.94 -13.93
CA GLU A 73 1.54 6.68 -13.76
C GLU A 73 2.76 5.74 -13.79
N PRO A 74 3.89 6.17 -14.35
CA PRO A 74 5.12 5.39 -14.27
C PRO A 74 5.63 5.32 -12.83
N LEU A 75 6.27 4.20 -12.47
CA LEU A 75 7.01 4.12 -11.21
C LEU A 75 8.15 5.14 -11.18
N SER A 76 8.61 5.53 -9.99
CA SER A 76 9.93 6.15 -9.88
C SER A 76 11.02 5.11 -10.18
N THR A 77 12.24 5.55 -10.49
CA THR A 77 13.35 4.62 -10.72
C THR A 77 13.64 3.77 -9.48
N ASP A 78 13.60 4.37 -8.28
CA ASP A 78 13.84 3.64 -7.04
C ASP A 78 12.75 2.61 -6.76
N ASP A 79 11.49 2.96 -7.01
CA ASP A 79 10.36 2.03 -6.86
C ASP A 79 10.43 0.89 -7.86
N PHE A 80 10.83 1.16 -9.10
CA PHE A 80 11.04 0.11 -10.10
C PHE A 80 12.15 -0.86 -9.68
N GLN A 81 13.30 -0.36 -9.22
CA GLN A 81 14.38 -1.23 -8.73
C GLN A 81 13.91 -2.08 -7.55
N ARG A 82 13.20 -1.48 -6.60
CA ARG A 82 12.65 -2.20 -5.45
C ARG A 82 11.64 -3.27 -5.87
N ALA A 83 10.72 -2.93 -6.77
CA ALA A 83 9.69 -3.84 -7.27
C ALA A 83 10.30 -5.02 -8.02
N GLN A 84 11.33 -4.77 -8.84
CA GLN A 84 12.05 -5.80 -9.58
C GLN A 84 12.73 -6.82 -8.64
N VAL A 85 13.41 -6.35 -7.60
CA VAL A 85 14.02 -7.22 -6.58
C VAL A 85 12.96 -8.14 -5.96
N ILE A 86 11.83 -7.56 -5.55
CA ILE A 86 10.71 -8.31 -4.98
C ILE A 86 10.18 -9.34 -5.98
N TYR A 87 9.99 -8.95 -7.24
CA TYR A 87 9.46 -9.82 -8.28
C TYR A 87 10.36 -11.03 -8.51
N PHE A 88 11.66 -10.84 -8.68
CA PHE A 88 12.60 -11.95 -8.90
C PHE A 88 12.72 -12.88 -7.68
N GLN A 89 12.72 -12.33 -6.46
CA GLN A 89 12.86 -13.15 -5.26
C GLN A 89 11.57 -13.91 -4.90
N ARG A 90 10.38 -13.36 -5.21
CA ARG A 90 9.13 -13.83 -4.60
C ARG A 90 8.02 -14.17 -5.57
N CYS A 91 8.12 -13.77 -6.83
CA CYS A 91 7.07 -13.94 -7.84
C CYS A 91 7.55 -14.77 -9.02
N ALA A 92 8.76 -14.52 -9.51
CA ALA A 92 9.26 -15.11 -10.74
C ALA A 92 9.45 -16.64 -10.67
N GLY A 93 9.63 -17.20 -9.46
CA GLY A 93 9.65 -18.64 -9.26
C GLY A 93 8.36 -19.35 -9.71
N CYS A 94 7.21 -18.67 -9.65
CA CYS A 94 5.91 -19.19 -10.09
C CYS A 94 5.43 -18.58 -11.41
N HIS A 95 5.81 -17.33 -11.70
CA HIS A 95 5.28 -16.55 -12.83
C HIS A 95 6.26 -16.39 -14.01
N GLY A 96 7.52 -16.80 -13.85
CA GLY A 96 8.57 -16.54 -14.82
C GLY A 96 9.19 -15.14 -14.66
N VAL A 97 10.21 -14.88 -15.48
CA VAL A 97 10.85 -13.56 -15.64
C VAL A 97 10.25 -12.86 -16.85
#